data_AF-A0A067FRQ0-F1
#
_entry.id   AF-A0A067FRQ0-F1
#
_cell.length_a   1.000
_cell.length_b   1.000
_cell.length_c   1.000
_cell.angle_alpha   90.00
_cell.angle_beta   90.00
_cell.angle_gamma   90.00
#
_symmetry.space_group_name_H-M   'P 1'
#
loop_
_entity.id
_entity.type
_entity.pdbx_description
1 polymer ?
#
loop_
_entity_poly.entity_id
_entity_poly.type
_entity_poly.pdbx_seq_one_letter_code
_entity_poly.pdbx_strand_id
1 'polypeptide(L)'
;MISWGGISCCLSGAALYLLGRSSGRDAELLKTVTRVNQLEELAHLLDGGSKVLPSIVSVSGRVGSETPISCEYSGLRGVIVEETTERHFLKHNDAGSWIQDSALMLSMSKEVPWYLDDGTGCVFVVGARGATGFALTVGSEVFEESGRSLVHGTLDYLQGLKMLGVKRIGRLLPTGTSLTVVGEAVKDDIGTVRIQRPHKGPFYVSPKTIDELLENLGKWARWYKYASFGLTIFGAFLIAKRVIRCILQRKRRWELRRRVLAAAAVQRSEQDNEGTNGQAENGSDSTQRDRVMPDLCVICLEQEYNAVFFPCGHLCCCLICSSRLTNCPLCRRRIDQVVRTFRH
;
A
#
# COMPACT_ATOMS: atom_id res chain seq x y z
N MET A 1 -4.08 -23.46 5.57
CA MET A 1 -3.40 -22.31 4.95
C MET A 1 -4.35 -21.12 4.91
N ILE A 2 -3.90 -19.98 5.44
CA ILE A 2 -4.71 -18.77 5.66
C ILE A 2 -4.95 -18.00 4.34
N SER A 3 -6.01 -17.19 4.28
CA SER A 3 -6.31 -16.32 3.13
C SER A 3 -5.57 -14.99 3.22
N TRP A 4 -4.26 -15.01 2.90
CA TRP A 4 -3.40 -13.82 2.89
C TRP A 4 -4.00 -12.62 2.16
N GLY A 5 -4.60 -12.82 0.98
CA GLY A 5 -5.28 -11.74 0.25
C GLY A 5 -6.49 -11.14 0.98
N GLY A 6 -7.32 -11.97 1.62
CA GLY A 6 -8.48 -11.48 2.40
C GLY A 6 -8.08 -10.71 3.65
N ILE A 7 -7.04 -11.19 4.36
CA ILE A 7 -6.47 -10.48 5.51
C ILE A 7 -5.83 -9.16 5.08
N SER A 8 -5.06 -9.16 3.98
CA SER A 8 -4.45 -7.94 3.44
C SER A 8 -5.51 -6.87 3.11
N CYS A 9 -6.61 -7.24 2.43
CA CYS A 9 -7.72 -6.31 2.19
C CYS A 9 -8.33 -5.75 3.48
N CYS A 10 -8.55 -6.57 4.51
CA CYS A 10 -9.07 -6.10 5.80
C CYS A 10 -8.07 -5.16 6.52
N LEU A 11 -6.77 -5.46 6.49
CA LEU A 11 -5.73 -4.61 7.09
C LEU A 11 -5.61 -3.27 6.36
N SER A 12 -5.60 -3.26 5.03
CA SER A 12 -5.65 -2.04 4.22
C SER A 12 -6.92 -1.23 4.49
N GLY A 13 -8.07 -1.90 4.63
CA GLY A 13 -9.33 -1.26 5.01
C GLY A 13 -9.26 -0.60 6.39
N ALA A 14 -8.62 -1.24 7.38
CA ALA A 14 -8.39 -0.67 8.70
C ALA A 14 -7.40 0.51 8.67
N ALA A 15 -6.32 0.43 7.87
CA ALA A 15 -5.39 1.55 7.69
C ALA A 15 -6.07 2.78 7.07
N LEU A 16 -6.91 2.59 6.03
CA LEU A 16 -7.70 3.69 5.45
C LEU A 16 -8.74 4.24 6.44
N TYR A 17 -9.32 3.42 7.33
CA TYR A 17 -10.21 3.91 8.39
C TYR A 17 -9.47 4.86 9.34
N LEU A 18 -8.25 4.50 9.76
CA LEU A 18 -7.44 5.33 10.65
C LEU A 18 -7.05 6.66 9.99
N LEU A 19 -6.66 6.65 8.71
CA LEU A 19 -6.38 7.86 7.93
C LEU A 19 -7.64 8.74 7.76
N GLY A 20 -8.78 8.14 7.43
CA GLY A 20 -10.06 8.87 7.36
C GLY A 20 -10.46 9.49 8.70
N ARG A 21 -10.15 8.81 9.82
CA ARG A 21 -10.39 9.30 11.18
C ARG A 21 -9.41 10.40 11.60
N SER A 22 -8.16 10.42 11.13
CA SER A 22 -7.25 11.55 11.36
C SER A 22 -7.69 12.76 10.54
N SER A 23 -7.90 12.62 9.22
CA SER A 23 -8.37 13.75 8.38
C SER A 23 -9.70 14.33 8.83
N GLY A 24 -10.63 13.50 9.36
CA GLY A 24 -11.86 13.97 9.98
C GLY A 24 -11.63 14.78 11.27
N ARG A 25 -10.69 14.36 12.11
CA ARG A 25 -10.31 15.07 13.35
C ARG A 25 -9.62 16.41 13.03
N ASP A 26 -8.73 16.42 12.05
CA ASP A 26 -8.04 17.64 11.62
C ASP A 26 -9.05 18.67 11.08
N ALA A 27 -10.08 18.22 10.34
CA ALA A 27 -11.18 19.06 9.90
C ALA A 27 -12.08 19.57 11.06
N GLU A 28 -12.29 18.80 12.11
CA GLU A 28 -12.99 19.29 13.32
C GLU A 28 -12.15 20.31 14.08
N LEU A 29 -10.86 20.05 14.27
CA LEU A 29 -9.93 21.01 14.91
C LEU A 29 -9.90 22.33 14.14
N LEU A 30 -9.76 22.29 12.81
CA LEU A 30 -9.81 23.49 11.95
C LEU A 30 -11.14 24.24 11.97
N LYS A 31 -12.26 23.62 12.34
CA LYS A 31 -13.54 24.32 12.58
C LYS A 31 -13.57 25.05 13.93
N THR A 32 -12.82 24.56 14.93
CA THR A 32 -12.74 25.19 16.26
C THR A 32 -11.72 26.32 16.34
N VAL A 33 -10.84 26.45 15.35
CA VAL A 33 -9.85 27.53 15.25
C VAL A 33 -10.53 28.89 15.13
N THR A 34 -10.08 29.87 15.93
CA THR A 34 -10.54 31.25 15.84
C THR A 34 -10.05 31.87 14.52
N ARG A 35 -10.99 32.28 13.68
CA ARG A 35 -10.71 32.99 12.43
C ARG A 35 -10.53 34.47 12.74
N VAL A 36 -9.38 35.02 12.36
CA VAL A 36 -9.09 36.45 12.47
C VAL A 36 -9.11 37.04 11.08
N ASN A 37 -9.96 38.05 10.88
CA ASN A 37 -10.16 38.69 9.57
C ASN A 37 -9.27 39.92 9.38
N GLN A 38 -8.89 40.58 10.48
CA GLN A 38 -7.97 41.72 10.51
C GLN A 38 -6.85 41.44 11.50
N LEU A 39 -5.60 41.54 11.07
CA LEU A 39 -4.42 41.24 11.91
C LEU A 39 -4.32 42.17 13.13
N GLU A 40 -4.88 43.38 13.08
CA GLU A 40 -5.01 44.29 14.24
C GLU A 40 -5.83 43.66 15.39
N GLU A 41 -6.93 42.96 15.07
CA GLU A 41 -7.77 42.27 16.07
C GLU A 41 -6.98 41.20 16.84
N LEU A 42 -5.98 40.56 16.21
CA LEU A 42 -5.17 39.53 16.86
C LEU A 42 -4.38 40.09 18.05
N ALA A 43 -3.83 41.29 17.93
CA ALA A 43 -3.11 41.93 19.03
C ALA A 43 -4.03 42.20 20.23
N HIS A 44 -5.23 42.74 19.96
CA HIS A 44 -6.25 42.98 20.99
C HIS A 44 -6.78 41.71 21.65
N LEU A 45 -6.96 40.62 20.88
CA LEU A 45 -7.39 39.32 21.41
C LEU A 45 -6.33 38.72 22.35
N LEU A 46 -5.04 38.91 22.07
CA LEU A 46 -3.95 38.46 22.92
C LEU A 46 -3.80 39.31 24.19
N ASP A 47 -4.13 40.61 24.13
CA ASP A 47 -4.10 41.50 25.30
C ASP A 47 -5.32 41.35 26.24
N GLY A 48 -6.51 41.09 25.68
CA GLY A 48 -7.72 40.84 26.48
C GLY A 48 -7.76 39.44 27.12
N GLY A 49 -6.99 38.49 26.58
CA GLY A 49 -6.90 37.12 27.08
C GLY A 49 -6.08 37.00 28.36
N SER A 50 -6.74 36.80 29.50
CA SER A 50 -6.06 36.56 30.79
C SER A 50 -5.26 35.24 30.81
N LYS A 51 -4.00 35.28 30.34
CA LYS A 51 -2.89 34.31 30.56
C LYS A 51 -3.13 32.80 30.37
N VAL A 52 -4.32 32.37 29.94
CA VAL A 52 -4.74 30.97 29.94
C VAL A 52 -4.94 30.45 28.52
N LEU A 53 -3.94 29.68 28.10
CA LEU A 53 -3.84 28.86 26.89
C LEU A 53 -3.46 29.59 25.58
N PRO A 54 -2.57 28.99 24.76
CA PRO A 54 -2.29 29.51 23.43
C PRO A 54 -3.49 29.30 22.51
N SER A 55 -4.03 30.38 21.97
CA SER A 55 -5.09 30.33 20.97
C SER A 55 -4.50 29.85 19.64
N ILE A 56 -5.01 28.72 19.13
CA ILE A 56 -4.78 28.35 17.73
C ILE A 56 -5.66 29.23 16.87
N VAL A 57 -5.04 30.09 16.07
CA VAL A 57 -5.70 31.07 15.21
C VAL A 57 -5.52 30.71 13.74
N SER A 58 -6.43 31.19 12.90
CA SER A 58 -6.29 31.24 11.45
C SER A 58 -6.17 32.69 11.02
N VAL A 59 -5.07 33.04 10.39
CA VAL A 59 -4.84 34.36 9.77
C VAL A 59 -4.60 34.20 8.27
N SER A 60 -4.85 35.27 7.51
CA SER A 60 -4.48 35.36 6.10
C SER A 60 -3.81 36.70 5.84
N GLY A 61 -2.83 36.73 4.93
CA GLY A 61 -2.15 37.97 4.54
C GLY A 61 -1.17 37.75 3.40
N ARG A 62 -0.50 38.83 2.97
CA ARG A 62 0.58 38.78 1.98
C ARG A 62 1.92 38.61 2.68
N VAL A 63 2.81 37.80 2.11
CA VAL A 63 4.17 37.60 2.63
C VAL A 63 5.01 38.87 2.51
N GLY A 64 5.45 39.42 3.63
CA GLY A 64 6.37 40.56 3.74
C GLY A 64 7.67 40.20 4.47
N SER A 65 8.72 40.97 4.21
CA SER A 65 10.00 40.89 4.94
C SER A 65 10.76 42.20 4.72
N GLU A 66 11.49 42.65 5.75
CA GLU A 66 12.36 43.83 5.69
C GLU A 66 13.64 43.56 4.88
N THR A 67 14.10 42.30 4.85
CA THR A 67 15.37 41.88 4.24
C THR A 67 15.18 40.72 3.24
N PRO A 68 14.34 40.89 2.20
CA PRO A 68 14.00 39.80 1.28
C PRO A 68 15.21 39.35 0.47
N ILE A 69 15.35 38.03 0.29
CA ILE A 69 16.44 37.41 -0.47
C ILE A 69 16.13 37.53 -1.97
N SER A 70 17.09 38.04 -2.76
CA SER A 70 17.01 37.98 -4.22
C SER A 70 17.51 36.61 -4.70
N CYS A 71 16.72 35.92 -5.53
CA CYS A 71 17.17 34.71 -6.21
C CYS A 71 18.04 35.07 -7.42
N GLU A 72 19.25 34.51 -7.49
CA GLU A 72 20.28 34.87 -8.49
C GLU A 72 19.82 34.66 -9.94
N TYR A 73 19.05 33.60 -10.20
CA TYR A 73 18.68 33.18 -11.56
C TYR A 73 17.29 33.64 -12.02
N SER A 74 16.41 34.07 -11.12
CA SER A 74 15.04 34.51 -11.47
C SER A 74 14.82 36.01 -11.31
N GLY A 75 15.69 36.71 -10.56
CA GLY A 75 15.46 38.10 -10.16
C GLY A 75 14.28 38.29 -9.19
N LEU A 76 13.58 37.21 -8.82
CA LEU A 76 12.47 37.26 -7.87
C LEU A 76 13.00 37.42 -6.44
N ARG A 77 12.29 38.23 -5.66
CA ARG A 77 12.54 38.40 -4.23
C ARG A 77 11.63 37.49 -3.42
N GLY A 78 12.22 36.76 -2.47
CA GLY A 78 11.50 35.81 -1.62
C GLY A 78 12.03 35.78 -0.19
N VAL A 79 11.24 35.20 0.70
CA VAL A 79 11.56 35.11 2.14
C VAL A 79 12.20 33.79 2.54
N ILE A 80 11.92 32.75 1.77
CA ILE A 80 12.56 31.44 1.81
C ILE A 80 13.04 31.15 0.40
N VAL A 81 14.31 30.78 0.25
CA VAL A 81 14.94 30.38 -1.01
C VAL A 81 15.63 29.03 -0.81
N GLU A 82 15.35 28.08 -1.69
CA GLU A 82 15.91 26.73 -1.71
C GLU A 82 16.54 26.48 -3.09
N GLU A 83 17.86 26.32 -3.12
CA GLU A 83 18.68 26.14 -4.31
C GLU A 83 19.17 24.69 -4.35
N THR A 84 18.63 23.91 -5.27
CA THR A 84 19.00 22.50 -5.48
C THR A 84 19.76 22.34 -6.79
N THR A 85 20.94 21.72 -6.72
CA THR A 85 21.80 21.43 -7.87
C THR A 85 21.88 19.91 -8.09
N GLU A 86 21.38 19.44 -9.22
CA GLU A 86 21.34 18.03 -9.62
C GLU A 86 22.29 17.78 -10.80
N ARG A 87 23.21 16.82 -10.67
CA ARG A 87 24.14 16.39 -11.72
C ARG A 87 23.48 15.29 -12.53
N HIS A 88 23.22 15.53 -13.81
CA HIS A 88 22.62 14.54 -14.73
C HIS A 88 23.68 13.81 -15.53
N PHE A 89 23.57 12.48 -15.58
CA PHE A 89 24.52 11.61 -16.26
C PHE A 89 23.80 10.38 -16.85
N LEU A 90 24.47 9.71 -17.78
CA LEU A 90 24.12 8.36 -18.21
C LEU A 90 25.02 7.37 -17.47
N LYS A 91 24.45 6.22 -17.07
CA LYS A 91 25.18 5.05 -16.57
C LYS A 91 24.73 3.81 -17.32
N HIS A 92 25.53 2.75 -17.32
CA HIS A 92 25.04 1.46 -17.81
C HIS A 92 24.08 0.80 -16.79
N ASN A 93 23.05 0.12 -17.29
CA ASN A 93 22.29 -0.86 -16.51
C ASN A 93 22.93 -2.25 -16.61
N ASP A 94 22.41 -3.23 -15.86
CA ASP A 94 22.94 -4.61 -15.82
C ASP A 94 22.91 -5.32 -17.20
N ALA A 95 22.13 -4.80 -18.15
CA ALA A 95 22.04 -5.29 -19.53
C ALA A 95 22.96 -4.53 -20.51
N GLY A 96 23.84 -3.65 -20.02
CA GLY A 96 24.78 -2.86 -20.82
C GLY A 96 24.17 -1.68 -21.57
N SER A 97 22.88 -1.38 -21.40
CA SER A 97 22.23 -0.21 -22.01
C SER A 97 22.48 1.06 -21.21
N TRP A 98 22.63 2.19 -21.90
CA TRP A 98 22.70 3.51 -21.25
C TRP A 98 21.33 3.91 -20.69
N ILE A 99 21.29 4.21 -19.39
CA ILE A 99 20.13 4.79 -18.71
C ILE A 99 20.50 6.16 -18.14
N GLN A 100 19.57 7.12 -18.23
CA GLN A 100 19.74 8.45 -17.62
C GLN A 100 19.43 8.39 -16.12
N ASP A 101 20.28 9.04 -15.34
CA ASP A 101 20.18 9.13 -13.89
C ASP A 101 20.58 10.55 -13.43
N SER A 102 20.35 10.86 -12.16
CA SER A 102 20.70 12.14 -11.56
C SER A 102 21.11 12.00 -10.10
N ALA A 103 22.14 12.73 -9.69
CA ALA A 103 22.58 12.82 -8.31
C ALA A 103 22.42 14.25 -7.79
N LEU A 104 21.78 14.41 -6.63
CA LEU A 104 21.76 15.70 -5.93
C LEU A 104 23.18 16.02 -5.43
N MET A 105 23.78 17.09 -5.97
CA MET A 105 25.11 17.56 -5.59
C MET A 105 25.08 18.46 -4.38
N LEU A 106 24.09 19.36 -4.33
CA LEU A 106 23.97 20.41 -3.33
C LEU A 106 22.50 20.78 -3.15
N SER A 107 22.08 20.96 -1.91
CA SER A 107 20.81 21.59 -1.55
C SER A 107 21.10 22.62 -0.46
N MET A 108 20.84 23.89 -0.76
CA MET A 108 21.00 24.99 0.19
C MET A 108 19.64 25.64 0.42
N SER A 109 19.33 25.97 1.67
CA SER A 109 18.12 26.70 2.02
C SER A 109 18.44 27.89 2.91
N LYS A 110 17.98 29.08 2.50
CA LYS A 110 18.11 30.34 3.21
C LYS A 110 16.71 30.84 3.57
N GLU A 111 16.50 31.25 4.82
CA GLU A 111 15.24 31.81 5.33
C GLU A 111 15.58 33.08 6.11
N VAL A 112 14.90 34.18 5.78
CA VAL A 112 15.00 35.47 6.50
C VAL A 112 13.74 35.69 7.34
N PRO A 113 13.77 36.51 8.40
CA PRO A 113 12.56 36.86 9.14
C PRO A 113 11.48 37.43 8.23
N TRP A 114 10.26 36.90 8.35
CA TRP A 114 9.13 37.29 7.50
C TRP A 114 7.80 37.25 8.26
N TYR A 115 6.85 38.01 7.73
CA TYR A 115 5.55 38.25 8.32
C TYR A 115 4.45 38.16 7.27
N LEU A 116 3.21 38.05 7.74
CA LEU A 116 2.02 38.31 6.96
C LEU A 116 1.53 39.73 7.22
N ASP A 117 1.18 40.42 6.14
CA ASP A 117 0.59 41.76 6.12
C ASP A 117 -0.75 41.73 5.37
N ASP A 118 -1.82 42.20 6.01
CA ASP A 118 -3.14 42.37 5.42
C ASP A 118 -3.47 43.85 5.09
N GLY A 119 -2.63 44.79 5.56
CA GLY A 119 -2.84 46.24 5.52
C GLY A 119 -3.36 46.85 6.83
N THR A 120 -3.75 46.03 7.81
CA THR A 120 -4.16 46.47 9.17
C THR A 120 -3.07 46.21 10.21
N GLY A 121 -2.33 45.11 10.07
CA GLY A 121 -1.25 44.73 10.97
C GLY A 121 -0.23 43.81 10.32
N CYS A 122 0.82 43.46 11.08
CA CYS A 122 1.87 42.55 10.65
C CYS A 122 2.08 41.46 11.70
N VAL A 123 2.14 40.20 11.27
CA VAL A 123 2.33 39.04 12.17
C VAL A 123 3.44 38.15 11.65
N PHE A 124 4.48 37.94 12.45
CA PHE A 124 5.63 37.11 12.07
C PHE A 124 5.27 35.63 12.03
N VAL A 125 5.82 34.88 11.08
CA VAL A 125 5.57 33.43 10.95
C VAL A 125 6.85 32.65 11.18
N VAL A 126 6.83 31.70 12.12
CA VAL A 126 8.00 30.92 12.52
C VAL A 126 7.82 29.44 12.21
N GLY A 127 8.81 28.84 11.54
CA GLY A 127 8.89 27.39 11.31
C GLY A 127 8.01 26.86 10.17
N ALA A 128 7.57 27.72 9.26
CA ALA A 128 6.63 27.39 8.17
C ALA A 128 7.04 26.19 7.30
N ARG A 129 8.35 25.94 7.12
CA ARG A 129 8.86 24.77 6.39
C ARG A 129 8.41 23.43 6.98
N GLY A 130 8.06 23.40 8.27
CA GLY A 130 7.51 22.23 8.96
C GLY A 130 5.97 22.17 9.00
N ALA A 131 5.28 23.08 8.31
CA ALA A 131 3.82 23.14 8.27
C ALA A 131 3.22 22.24 7.19
N THR A 132 2.00 21.78 7.42
CA THR A 132 1.25 20.98 6.45
C THR A 132 0.73 21.88 5.34
N GLY A 133 0.90 21.46 4.08
CA GLY A 133 0.47 22.24 2.92
C GLY A 133 1.43 23.36 2.49
N PHE A 134 2.57 23.52 3.18
CA PHE A 134 3.63 24.43 2.76
C PHE A 134 4.30 23.93 1.48
N ALA A 135 4.46 24.82 0.50
CA ALA A 135 5.13 24.52 -0.75
C ALA A 135 5.86 25.78 -1.26
N LEU A 136 7.10 25.61 -1.70
CA LEU A 136 7.85 26.64 -2.41
C LEU A 136 7.49 26.59 -3.91
N THR A 137 7.36 27.76 -4.53
CA THR A 137 7.18 27.87 -5.98
C THR A 137 8.52 27.72 -6.70
N VAL A 138 8.54 27.09 -7.87
CA VAL A 138 9.75 27.07 -8.72
C VAL A 138 9.91 28.46 -9.33
N GLY A 139 10.96 29.18 -8.94
CA GLY A 139 11.28 30.52 -9.44
C GLY A 139 12.24 30.50 -10.63
N SER A 140 13.15 29.52 -10.67
CA SER A 140 14.07 29.31 -11.80
C SER A 140 14.40 27.82 -11.98
N GLU A 141 14.60 27.42 -13.24
CA GLU A 141 15.13 26.11 -13.62
C GLU A 141 16.10 26.33 -14.78
N VAL A 142 17.39 26.08 -14.54
CA VAL A 142 18.48 26.30 -15.50
C VAL A 142 19.24 24.99 -15.68
N PHE A 143 19.38 24.54 -16.92
CA PHE A 143 20.19 23.37 -17.25
C PHE A 143 21.48 23.82 -17.95
N GLU A 144 22.61 23.66 -17.27
CA GLU A 144 23.95 23.87 -17.81
C GLU A 144 24.41 22.56 -18.45
N GLU A 145 24.34 22.47 -19.78
CA GLU A 145 24.92 21.33 -20.51
C GLU A 145 26.42 21.21 -20.23
N SER A 146 26.91 19.98 -20.11
CA SER A 146 28.34 19.73 -19.97
C SER A 146 29.04 20.06 -21.30
N GLY A 147 29.54 21.30 -21.39
CA GLY A 147 30.29 21.77 -22.56
C GLY A 147 31.45 20.82 -22.89
N ARG A 148 31.70 20.61 -24.19
CA ARG A 148 32.72 19.68 -24.71
C ARG A 148 34.15 20.18 -24.45
N SER A 149 34.56 20.30 -23.18
CA SER A 149 35.94 20.56 -22.82
C SER A 149 36.76 19.29 -23.12
N LEU A 150 37.67 19.41 -24.08
CA LEU A 150 38.46 18.28 -24.63
C LEU A 150 39.37 17.60 -23.60
N VAL A 151 39.49 18.15 -22.39
CA VAL A 151 40.41 17.71 -21.33
C VAL A 151 39.69 16.95 -20.21
N HIS A 152 38.37 17.09 -20.03
CA HIS A 152 37.59 16.32 -19.05
C HIS A 152 36.76 15.17 -19.66
N GLY A 153 36.37 15.28 -20.94
CA GLY A 153 35.48 14.30 -21.57
C GLY A 153 36.02 12.87 -21.71
N THR A 154 37.32 12.65 -21.51
CA THR A 154 37.97 11.33 -21.63
C THR A 154 38.05 10.55 -20.32
N LEU A 155 37.99 11.21 -19.15
CA LEU A 155 38.13 10.52 -17.86
C LEU A 155 36.80 9.89 -17.39
N ASP A 156 35.68 10.59 -17.59
CA ASP A 156 34.34 10.11 -17.19
C ASP A 156 33.97 8.80 -17.93
N TYR A 157 34.32 8.68 -19.21
CA TYR A 157 34.06 7.48 -20.02
C TYR A 157 34.73 6.21 -19.46
N LEU A 158 35.90 6.37 -18.82
CA LEU A 158 36.62 5.26 -18.17
C LEU A 158 35.97 4.80 -16.86
N GLN A 159 35.08 5.61 -16.27
CA GLN A 159 34.29 5.26 -15.08
C GLN A 159 32.90 4.71 -15.42
N GLY A 160 32.56 4.55 -16.71
CA GLY A 160 31.25 4.05 -17.15
C GLY A 160 30.09 5.03 -16.94
N LEU A 161 30.39 6.31 -16.68
CA LEU A 161 29.43 7.40 -16.52
C LEU A 161 29.65 8.43 -17.63
N LYS A 162 28.58 8.86 -18.30
CA LYS A 162 28.67 9.94 -19.30
C LYS A 162 27.90 11.16 -18.81
N MET A 163 28.62 12.25 -18.58
CA MET A 163 28.02 13.50 -18.15
C MET A 163 27.13 14.14 -19.21
N LEU A 164 25.94 14.58 -18.78
CA LEU A 164 25.00 15.36 -19.60
C LEU A 164 25.05 16.83 -19.23
N GLY A 165 25.00 17.15 -17.94
CA GLY A 165 24.98 18.53 -17.46
C GLY A 165 24.62 18.66 -15.99
N VAL A 166 24.41 19.89 -15.56
CA VAL A 166 24.01 20.26 -14.20
C VAL A 166 22.70 21.04 -14.27
N LYS A 167 21.68 20.55 -13.56
CA LYS A 167 20.39 21.19 -13.40
C LYS A 167 20.38 21.99 -12.10
N ARG A 168 20.17 23.29 -12.18
CA ARG A 168 19.97 24.18 -11.04
C ARG A 168 18.49 24.54 -10.96
N ILE A 169 17.86 24.26 -9.83
CA ILE A 169 16.46 24.61 -9.56
C ILE A 169 16.45 25.55 -8.36
N GLY A 170 15.98 26.78 -8.57
CA GLY A 170 15.72 27.75 -7.52
C GLY A 170 14.24 27.75 -7.17
N ARG A 171 13.92 27.30 -5.96
CA ARG A 171 12.56 27.38 -5.39
C ARG A 171 12.50 28.50 -4.38
N LEU A 172 11.40 29.25 -4.34
CA LEU A 172 11.24 30.34 -3.39
C LEU A 172 9.78 30.57 -2.98
N LEU A 173 9.60 31.25 -1.84
CA LEU A 173 8.33 31.84 -1.43
C LEU A 173 8.39 33.35 -1.73
N PRO A 174 7.69 33.85 -2.77
CA PRO A 174 7.80 35.24 -3.20
C PRO A 174 7.21 36.22 -2.18
N THR A 175 7.81 37.40 -2.07
CA THR A 175 7.16 38.53 -1.37
C THR A 175 5.88 38.92 -2.11
N GLY A 176 4.82 39.24 -1.37
CA GLY A 176 3.50 39.58 -1.90
C GLY A 176 2.58 38.38 -2.15
N THR A 177 3.06 37.14 -2.02
CA THR A 177 2.21 35.93 -2.10
C THR A 177 1.19 35.91 -0.97
N SER A 178 -0.10 35.74 -1.30
CA SER A 178 -1.15 35.54 -0.30
C SER A 178 -1.06 34.13 0.30
N LEU A 179 -1.00 34.04 1.63
CA LEU A 179 -1.02 32.79 2.38
C LEU A 179 -2.05 32.85 3.51
N THR A 180 -2.66 31.71 3.81
CA THR A 180 -3.36 31.43 5.06
C THR A 180 -2.46 30.60 5.97
N VAL A 181 -2.36 31.00 7.23
CA VAL A 181 -1.56 30.33 8.27
C VAL A 181 -2.47 29.96 9.44
N VAL A 182 -2.42 28.69 9.83
CA VAL A 182 -3.07 28.18 11.03
C VAL A 182 -2.01 27.69 11.98
N GLY A 183 -1.95 28.28 13.18
CA GLY A 183 -0.95 27.96 14.18
C GLY A 183 -1.22 28.64 15.52
N GLU A 184 -0.27 28.48 16.43
CA GLU A 184 -0.33 29.04 17.78
C GLU A 184 0.13 30.50 17.75
N ALA A 185 -0.76 31.44 18.11
CA ALA A 185 -0.40 32.85 18.24
C ALA A 185 0.22 33.13 19.62
N VAL A 186 1.37 33.81 19.62
CA VAL A 186 2.11 34.23 20.82
C VAL A 186 2.48 35.70 20.66
N LYS A 187 2.35 36.47 21.75
CA LYS A 187 2.87 37.83 21.86
C LYS A 187 4.15 37.77 22.70
N ASP A 188 5.26 38.25 22.15
CA ASP A 188 6.53 38.33 22.89
C ASP A 188 6.53 39.54 23.84
N ASP A 189 7.49 39.60 24.78
CA ASP A 189 7.57 40.66 25.80
C ASP A 189 7.73 42.09 25.22
N ILE A 190 8.19 42.19 23.97
CA ILE A 190 8.33 43.45 23.19
C ILE A 190 6.98 43.90 22.61
N GLY A 191 5.96 43.05 22.66
CA GLY A 191 4.63 43.28 22.09
C GLY A 191 4.45 42.79 20.65
N THR A 192 5.50 42.27 20.02
CA THR A 192 5.44 41.67 18.69
C THR A 192 4.60 40.40 18.71
N VAL A 193 3.67 40.28 17.76
CA VAL A 193 2.84 39.07 17.58
C VAL A 193 3.47 38.16 16.54
N ARG A 194 3.61 36.87 16.89
CA ARG A 194 4.11 35.82 16.00
C ARG A 194 3.26 34.56 16.07
N ILE A 195 3.19 33.85 14.96
CA ILE A 195 2.55 32.54 14.86
C ILE A 195 3.63 31.47 14.74
N GLN A 196 3.55 30.49 15.64
CA GLN A 196 4.48 29.38 15.73
C GLN A 196 3.76 28.03 15.60
N ARG A 197 4.54 26.96 15.47
CA ARG A 197 4.03 25.59 15.49
C ARG A 197 3.46 25.26 16.88
N PRO A 198 2.17 24.89 17.02
CA PRO A 198 1.59 24.51 18.30
C PRO A 198 2.23 23.25 18.89
N HIS A 199 2.33 23.19 20.21
CA HIS A 199 2.73 21.96 20.93
C HIS A 199 1.75 20.80 20.71
N LYS A 200 0.45 21.12 20.57
CA LYS A 200 -0.63 20.17 20.25
C LYS A 200 -1.63 20.85 19.33
N GLY A 201 -1.75 20.37 18.10
CA GLY A 201 -2.76 20.86 17.16
C GLY A 201 -2.27 20.85 15.70
N PRO A 202 -3.14 21.25 14.77
CA PRO A 202 -2.79 21.43 13.38
C PRO A 202 -1.82 22.60 13.20
N PHE A 203 -0.86 22.45 12.28
CA PHE A 203 -0.03 23.56 11.79
C PHE A 203 -0.08 23.55 10.26
N TYR A 204 -0.68 24.59 9.67
CA TYR A 204 -0.83 24.73 8.23
C TYR A 204 -0.29 26.08 7.77
N VAL A 205 0.40 26.08 6.63
CA VAL A 205 0.78 27.28 5.88
C VAL A 205 0.49 26.95 4.42
N SER A 206 -0.48 27.64 3.80
CA SER A 206 -0.91 27.29 2.44
C SER A 206 -1.44 28.52 1.69
N PRO A 207 -1.31 28.60 0.36
CA PRO A 207 -1.98 29.63 -0.44
C PRO A 207 -3.51 29.46 -0.52
N LYS A 208 -4.05 28.35 -0.02
CA LYS A 208 -5.49 28.07 0.01
C LYS A 208 -6.17 28.67 1.24
N THR A 209 -7.42 29.08 1.08
CA THR A 209 -8.26 29.55 2.20
C THR A 209 -8.58 28.43 3.19
N ILE A 210 -8.92 28.79 4.44
CA ILE A 210 -9.33 27.82 5.46
C ILE A 210 -10.57 27.01 5.04
N ASP A 211 -11.51 27.61 4.31
CA ASP A 211 -12.72 26.93 3.84
C ASP A 211 -12.41 25.93 2.72
N GLU A 212 -11.49 26.24 1.80
CA GLU A 212 -10.98 25.25 0.84
C GLU A 212 -10.23 24.10 1.53
N LEU A 213 -9.44 24.37 2.57
CA LEU A 213 -8.76 23.33 3.34
C LEU A 213 -9.77 22.40 4.02
N LEU A 214 -10.81 22.96 4.65
CA LEU A 214 -11.91 22.21 5.26
C LEU A 214 -12.70 21.37 4.24
N GLU A 215 -13.02 21.93 3.07
CA GLU A 215 -13.74 21.21 2.02
C GLU A 215 -12.90 20.03 1.48
N ASN A 216 -11.60 20.25 1.26
CA ASN A 216 -10.68 19.21 0.82
C ASN A 216 -10.54 18.10 1.87
N LEU A 217 -10.30 18.42 3.15
CA LEU A 217 -10.26 17.42 4.22
C LEU A 217 -11.58 16.66 4.35
N GLY A 218 -12.73 17.32 4.19
CA GLY A 218 -14.05 16.70 4.15
C GLY A 218 -14.30 15.79 2.94
N LYS A 219 -13.69 16.07 1.79
CA LYS A 219 -13.66 15.17 0.61
C LYS A 219 -12.81 13.93 0.91
N TRP A 220 -11.58 14.10 1.42
CA TRP A 220 -10.68 13.00 1.76
C TRP A 220 -11.24 12.09 2.86
N ALA A 221 -11.78 12.66 3.95
CA ALA A 221 -12.37 11.88 5.04
C ALA A 221 -13.56 11.00 4.55
N ARG A 222 -14.42 11.54 3.68
CA ARG A 222 -15.49 10.76 3.03
C ARG A 222 -14.94 9.67 2.12
N TRP A 223 -13.95 9.99 1.28
CA TRP A 223 -13.31 9.03 0.38
C TRP A 223 -12.68 7.85 1.16
N TYR A 224 -11.87 8.14 2.18
CA TYR A 224 -11.26 7.12 3.03
C TYR A 224 -12.29 6.25 3.76
N LYS A 225 -13.40 6.84 4.23
CA LYS A 225 -14.51 6.09 4.84
C LYS A 225 -15.13 5.09 3.86
N TYR A 226 -15.43 5.51 2.62
CA TYR A 226 -16.00 4.62 1.60
C TYR A 226 -15.00 3.54 1.13
N ALA A 227 -13.75 3.92 0.88
CA ALA A 227 -12.69 2.98 0.49
C ALA A 227 -12.42 1.92 1.59
N SER A 228 -12.41 2.32 2.86
CA SER A 228 -12.31 1.41 4.00
C SER A 228 -13.47 0.41 4.06
N PHE A 229 -14.71 0.87 3.88
CA PHE A 229 -15.90 0.01 3.88
C PHE A 229 -15.89 -0.98 2.71
N GLY A 230 -15.50 -0.53 1.50
CA GLY A 230 -15.34 -1.40 0.34
C GLY A 230 -14.29 -2.50 0.55
N LEU A 231 -13.11 -2.15 1.06
CA LEU A 231 -12.03 -3.11 1.31
C LEU A 231 -12.37 -4.10 2.42
N THR A 232 -13.05 -3.68 3.48
CA THR A 232 -13.45 -4.58 4.58
C THR A 232 -14.56 -5.56 4.15
N ILE A 233 -15.56 -5.11 3.38
CA ILE A 233 -16.56 -6.02 2.77
C ILE A 233 -15.90 -7.02 1.83
N PHE A 234 -15.02 -6.56 0.93
CA PHE A 234 -14.36 -7.43 -0.03
C PHE A 234 -13.42 -8.45 0.65
N GLY A 235 -12.64 -8.02 1.65
CA GLY A 235 -11.81 -8.91 2.47
C GLY A 235 -12.63 -9.96 3.22
N ALA A 236 -13.74 -9.56 3.85
CA ALA A 236 -14.67 -10.46 4.51
C ALA A 236 -15.28 -11.49 3.54
N PHE A 237 -15.68 -11.07 2.34
CA PHE A 237 -16.19 -11.95 1.29
C PHE A 237 -15.14 -13.00 0.85
N LEU A 238 -13.88 -12.59 0.64
CA LEU A 238 -12.80 -13.51 0.27
C LEU A 238 -12.51 -14.55 1.38
N ILE A 239 -12.59 -14.14 2.64
CA ILE A 239 -12.46 -15.04 3.79
C ILE A 239 -13.64 -16.01 3.84
N ALA A 240 -14.87 -15.51 3.78
CA ALA A 240 -16.10 -16.31 3.78
C ALA A 240 -16.12 -17.36 2.64
N LYS A 241 -15.80 -16.95 1.40
CA LYS A 241 -15.71 -17.85 0.23
C LYS A 241 -14.66 -18.96 0.39
N ARG A 242 -13.63 -18.75 1.22
CA ARG A 242 -12.63 -19.80 1.55
C ARG A 242 -13.11 -20.68 2.70
N VAL A 243 -13.70 -20.10 3.75
CA VAL A 243 -14.29 -20.83 4.88
C VAL A 243 -15.40 -21.76 4.41
N ILE A 244 -16.35 -21.28 3.59
CA ILE A 244 -17.44 -22.08 3.00
C ILE A 244 -16.86 -23.26 2.21
N ARG A 245 -15.85 -23.05 1.34
CA ARG A 245 -15.19 -24.15 0.60
C ARG A 245 -14.55 -25.17 1.55
N CYS A 246 -13.88 -24.73 2.62
CA CYS A 246 -13.30 -25.63 3.62
C CYS A 246 -14.36 -26.42 4.39
N ILE A 247 -15.49 -25.79 4.76
CA ILE A 247 -16.63 -26.45 5.42
C ILE A 247 -17.27 -27.49 4.49
N LEU A 248 -17.56 -27.14 3.23
CA LEU A 248 -18.12 -28.06 2.25
C LEU A 248 -17.21 -29.26 1.98
N GLN A 249 -15.90 -29.04 1.81
CA GLN A 249 -14.91 -30.12 1.69
C GLN A 249 -14.82 -30.97 2.96
N ARG A 250 -14.92 -30.37 4.16
CA ARG A 250 -14.95 -31.12 5.42
C ARG A 250 -16.22 -31.96 5.52
N LYS A 251 -17.39 -31.40 5.22
CA LYS A 251 -18.69 -32.12 5.23
C LYS A 251 -18.66 -33.33 4.29
N ARG A 252 -18.24 -33.16 3.03
CA ARG A 252 -18.09 -34.27 2.06
C ARG A 252 -17.15 -35.37 2.56
N ARG A 253 -15.99 -35.01 3.12
CA ARG A 253 -15.05 -35.99 3.72
C ARG A 253 -15.63 -36.72 4.94
N TRP A 254 -16.45 -36.05 5.75
CA TRP A 254 -17.13 -36.66 6.89
C TRP A 254 -18.23 -37.63 6.44
N GLU A 255 -19.04 -37.23 5.45
CA GLU A 255 -20.06 -38.09 4.83
C GLU A 255 -19.43 -39.34 4.19
N LEU A 256 -18.34 -39.18 3.43
CA LEU A 256 -17.62 -40.31 2.83
C LEU A 256 -17.01 -41.25 3.88
N ARG A 257 -16.33 -40.72 4.90
CA ARG A 257 -15.80 -41.53 6.01
C ARG A 257 -16.90 -42.30 6.74
N ARG A 258 -18.07 -41.68 6.97
CA ARG A 258 -19.22 -42.34 7.60
C ARG A 258 -19.75 -43.49 6.74
N ARG A 259 -19.83 -43.31 5.41
CA ARG A 259 -20.21 -44.39 4.47
C ARG A 259 -19.20 -45.54 4.46
N VAL A 260 -17.91 -45.24 4.41
CA VAL A 260 -16.84 -46.26 4.44
C VAL A 260 -16.84 -47.04 5.76
N LEU A 261 -16.99 -46.37 6.90
CA LEU A 261 -17.07 -47.05 8.20
C LEU A 261 -18.33 -47.93 8.33
N ALA A 262 -19.47 -47.49 7.79
CA ALA A 262 -20.68 -48.31 7.75
C ALA A 262 -20.50 -49.56 6.87
N ALA A 263 -19.93 -49.42 5.67
CA ALA A 263 -19.65 -50.56 4.79
C ALA A 263 -18.64 -51.54 5.42
N ALA A 264 -17.59 -51.05 6.08
CA ALA A 264 -16.62 -51.88 6.79
C ALA A 264 -17.22 -52.60 8.02
N ALA A 265 -18.27 -52.04 8.64
CA ALA A 265 -19.00 -52.71 9.72
C ALA A 265 -19.84 -53.89 9.20
N VAL A 266 -20.53 -53.71 8.06
CA VAL A 266 -21.31 -54.79 7.40
C VAL A 266 -20.41 -55.97 7.03
N GLN A 267 -19.24 -55.72 6.43
CA GLN A 267 -18.29 -56.78 6.08
C GLN A 267 -17.80 -57.60 7.29
N ARG A 268 -17.70 -56.99 8.48
CA ARG A 268 -17.33 -57.73 9.69
C ARG A 268 -18.46 -58.64 10.17
N SER A 269 -19.70 -58.16 10.19
CA SER A 269 -20.85 -59.01 10.52
C SER A 269 -21.06 -60.16 9.54
N GLU A 270 -20.68 -59.99 8.26
CA GLU A 270 -20.70 -61.09 7.27
C GLU A 270 -19.61 -62.14 7.57
N GLN A 271 -18.38 -61.72 7.90
CA GLN A 271 -17.29 -62.64 8.27
C GLN A 271 -17.57 -63.40 9.58
N ASP A 272 -18.12 -62.74 10.59
CA ASP A 272 -18.49 -63.40 11.86
C ASP A 272 -19.62 -64.43 11.65
N ASN A 273 -20.51 -64.20 10.68
CA ASN A 273 -21.60 -65.12 10.33
C ASN A 273 -21.12 -66.30 9.46
N GLU A 274 -20.13 -66.12 8.57
CA GLU A 274 -19.49 -67.22 7.84
C GLU A 274 -18.59 -68.11 8.74
N GLY A 275 -18.18 -67.62 9.92
CA GLY A 275 -17.29 -68.33 10.85
C GLY A 275 -17.94 -69.49 11.64
N THR A 276 -19.26 -69.69 11.55
CA THR A 276 -20.01 -70.61 12.44
C THR A 276 -20.68 -71.79 11.72
N ASN A 277 -20.29 -72.11 10.48
CA ASN A 277 -20.83 -73.29 9.79
C ASN A 277 -19.81 -73.94 8.83
N GLY A 278 -19.21 -75.06 9.25
CA GLY A 278 -18.14 -75.72 8.49
C GLY A 278 -18.00 -77.22 8.73
N GLN A 279 -18.78 -78.01 7.98
CA GLN A 279 -18.60 -79.43 7.58
C GLN A 279 -19.94 -79.89 6.95
N ALA A 280 -20.05 -80.52 5.77
CA ALA A 280 -19.12 -80.88 4.68
C ALA A 280 -19.97 -81.01 3.36
N GLU A 281 -19.56 -81.48 2.17
CA GLU A 281 -18.35 -82.16 1.67
C GLU A 281 -17.81 -81.54 0.34
N ASN A 282 -17.99 -82.21 -0.81
CA ASN A 282 -17.41 -81.88 -2.12
C ASN A 282 -18.47 -81.79 -3.24
N GLY A 283 -18.23 -80.93 -4.24
CA GLY A 283 -18.98 -80.92 -5.50
C GLY A 283 -18.43 -79.89 -6.49
N SER A 284 -18.05 -80.32 -7.68
CA SER A 284 -17.50 -79.48 -8.75
C SER A 284 -18.59 -78.68 -9.49
N ASP A 285 -18.39 -77.38 -9.72
CA ASP A 285 -18.23 -76.76 -11.06
C ASP A 285 -18.04 -75.23 -10.91
N SER A 286 -17.55 -74.61 -11.99
CA SER A 286 -17.30 -73.20 -12.19
C SER A 286 -18.55 -72.31 -12.15
N THR A 287 -18.49 -71.24 -11.34
CA THR A 287 -18.91 -69.88 -11.74
C THR A 287 -18.41 -68.86 -10.71
N GLN A 288 -18.31 -67.59 -11.14
CA GLN A 288 -17.62 -66.55 -10.38
C GLN A 288 -18.33 -66.20 -9.07
N ARG A 289 -17.55 -66.14 -7.97
CA ARG A 289 -17.89 -65.29 -6.81
C ARG A 289 -17.70 -63.83 -7.23
N ASP A 290 -18.67 -63.27 -7.94
CA ASP A 290 -18.67 -61.87 -8.35
C ASP A 290 -18.95 -60.97 -7.13
N ARG A 291 -17.92 -60.81 -6.29
CA ARG A 291 -17.83 -59.69 -5.37
C ARG A 291 -17.69 -58.44 -6.24
N VAL A 292 -18.80 -57.78 -6.52
CA VAL A 292 -18.87 -56.51 -7.26
C VAL A 292 -18.02 -55.45 -6.56
N MET A 293 -16.71 -55.46 -6.83
CA MET A 293 -15.82 -54.37 -6.47
C MET A 293 -16.14 -53.23 -7.44
N PRO A 294 -16.47 -52.03 -6.94
CA PRO A 294 -16.83 -50.94 -7.84
C PRO A 294 -15.63 -50.58 -8.72
N ASP A 295 -15.88 -50.32 -10.00
CA ASP A 295 -14.88 -50.08 -11.06
C ASP A 295 -14.15 -48.72 -10.93
N LEU A 296 -13.92 -48.26 -9.71
CA LEU A 296 -13.41 -46.95 -9.36
C LEU A 296 -11.89 -46.94 -9.18
N CYS A 297 -11.29 -45.79 -9.49
CA CYS A 297 -9.88 -45.51 -9.26
C CYS A 297 -9.52 -45.64 -7.77
N VAL A 298 -8.54 -46.48 -7.45
CA VAL A 298 -8.10 -46.77 -6.06
C VAL A 298 -7.49 -45.58 -5.31
N ILE A 299 -7.30 -44.43 -5.97
CA ILE A 299 -6.69 -43.22 -5.41
C ILE A 299 -7.73 -42.16 -5.09
N CYS A 300 -8.59 -41.77 -6.04
CA CYS A 300 -9.65 -40.79 -5.77
C CYS A 300 -10.94 -41.42 -5.28
N LEU A 301 -11.24 -42.67 -5.68
CA LEU A 301 -12.52 -43.36 -5.47
C LEU A 301 -13.74 -42.55 -5.98
N GLU A 302 -13.51 -41.62 -6.92
CA GLU A 302 -14.50 -40.68 -7.48
C GLU A 302 -14.80 -40.92 -8.97
N GLN A 303 -13.86 -41.51 -9.71
CA GLN A 303 -13.96 -41.75 -11.16
C GLN A 303 -13.63 -43.22 -11.44
N GLU A 304 -14.25 -43.77 -12.47
CA GLU A 304 -13.92 -45.10 -12.97
C GLU A 304 -12.43 -45.20 -13.35
N TYR A 305 -11.85 -46.39 -13.16
CA TYR A 305 -10.51 -46.66 -13.66
C TYR A 305 -10.52 -46.64 -15.20
N ASN A 306 -9.55 -45.96 -15.81
CA ASN A 306 -9.44 -45.86 -17.26
C ASN A 306 -7.99 -45.66 -17.76
N ALA A 307 -7.02 -46.00 -16.91
CA ALA A 307 -5.60 -45.86 -17.18
C ALA A 307 -4.84 -47.17 -16.84
N VAL A 308 -4.20 -47.77 -17.84
CA VAL A 308 -3.34 -48.95 -17.75
C VAL A 308 -1.88 -48.52 -17.61
N PHE A 309 -1.14 -49.17 -16.71
CA PHE A 309 0.28 -48.89 -16.46
C PHE A 309 1.21 -49.87 -17.20
N PHE A 310 1.99 -49.40 -18.18
CA PHE A 310 3.01 -50.18 -18.85
C PHE A 310 4.36 -50.13 -18.09
N PRO A 311 5.14 -51.23 -17.98
CA PRO A 311 4.91 -52.58 -18.56
C PRO A 311 4.18 -53.55 -17.61
N CYS A 312 3.49 -53.07 -16.57
CA CYS A 312 2.92 -53.96 -15.54
C CYS A 312 1.46 -54.42 -15.79
N GLY A 313 0.76 -53.83 -16.76
CA GLY A 313 -0.61 -54.21 -17.16
C GLY A 313 -1.73 -53.81 -16.19
N HIS A 314 -1.42 -53.33 -14.99
CA HIS A 314 -2.44 -53.02 -13.98
C HIS A 314 -3.33 -51.84 -14.38
N LEU A 315 -4.65 -52.06 -14.28
CA LEU A 315 -5.72 -51.10 -14.51
C LEU A 315 -6.43 -50.85 -13.18
N CYS A 316 -6.09 -49.74 -12.51
CA CYS A 316 -6.63 -49.42 -11.18
C CYS A 316 -6.80 -47.92 -10.91
N CYS A 317 -6.49 -47.05 -11.88
CA CYS A 317 -6.52 -45.61 -11.72
C CYS A 317 -7.29 -44.91 -12.84
N CYS A 318 -7.84 -43.73 -12.55
CA CYS A 318 -8.32 -42.81 -13.57
C CYS A 318 -7.15 -41.97 -14.11
N LEU A 319 -7.29 -41.45 -15.32
CA LEU A 319 -6.25 -40.70 -16.04
C LEU A 319 -5.70 -39.48 -15.26
N ILE A 320 -6.54 -38.84 -14.44
CA ILE A 320 -6.14 -37.70 -13.60
C ILE A 320 -5.19 -38.14 -12.48
N CYS A 321 -5.50 -39.26 -11.83
CA CYS A 321 -4.67 -39.79 -10.74
C CYS A 321 -3.39 -40.43 -11.24
N SER A 322 -3.44 -41.16 -12.37
CA SER A 322 -2.26 -41.79 -12.97
C SER A 322 -1.19 -40.78 -13.39
N SER A 323 -1.59 -39.57 -13.81
CA SER A 323 -0.67 -38.48 -14.20
C SER A 323 0.31 -38.03 -13.10
N ARG A 324 0.07 -38.43 -11.83
CA ARG A 324 0.86 -38.01 -10.65
C ARG A 324 1.68 -39.15 -10.04
N LEU A 325 1.76 -40.30 -10.70
CA LEU A 325 2.41 -41.51 -10.20
C LEU A 325 3.65 -41.83 -11.02
N THR A 326 4.73 -42.18 -10.31
CA THR A 326 5.96 -42.73 -10.90
C THR A 326 6.00 -44.26 -10.86
N ASN A 327 5.27 -44.88 -9.91
CA ASN A 327 5.21 -46.32 -9.68
C ASN A 327 3.75 -46.80 -9.60
N CYS A 328 3.49 -48.02 -10.04
CA CYS A 328 2.17 -48.66 -9.97
C CYS A 328 1.72 -48.84 -8.50
N PRO A 329 0.51 -48.42 -8.09
CA PRO A 329 0.03 -48.59 -6.71
C PRO A 329 -0.08 -50.06 -6.25
N LEU A 330 -0.29 -51.00 -7.18
CA LEU A 330 -0.49 -52.42 -6.87
C LEU A 330 0.85 -53.17 -6.77
N CYS A 331 1.64 -53.19 -7.85
CA CYS A 331 2.88 -53.98 -7.91
C CYS A 331 4.17 -53.18 -7.69
N ARG A 332 4.08 -51.87 -7.44
CA ARG A 332 5.20 -50.94 -7.19
C ARG A 332 6.24 -50.82 -8.31
N ARG A 333 6.05 -51.50 -9.45
CA ARG A 333 6.90 -51.36 -10.64
C ARG A 333 6.82 -49.93 -11.18
N ARG A 334 7.95 -49.40 -11.66
CA ARG A 334 8.02 -48.10 -12.35
C ARG A 334 7.04 -48.07 -13.53
N ILE A 335 6.40 -46.92 -13.72
CA ILE A 335 5.50 -46.66 -14.84
C ILE A 335 6.32 -45.99 -15.94
N ASP A 336 6.44 -46.66 -17.09
CA ASP A 336 7.14 -46.10 -18.24
C ASP A 336 6.15 -45.44 -19.23
N GLN A 337 4.91 -45.93 -19.30
CA GLN A 337 3.83 -45.32 -20.07
C GLN A 337 2.47 -45.55 -19.39
N VAL A 338 1.56 -44.59 -19.57
CA VAL A 338 0.14 -44.70 -19.18
C VAL A 338 -0.72 -44.70 -20.43
N VAL A 339 -1.52 -45.75 -20.62
CA VAL A 339 -2.43 -45.88 -21.77
C VAL A 339 -3.87 -45.72 -21.30
N ARG A 340 -4.65 -44.87 -21.97
CA ARG A 340 -6.08 -44.70 -21.67
C ARG A 340 -6.88 -45.84 -22.30
N THR A 341 -7.72 -46.50 -21.50
CA THR A 341 -8.69 -47.49 -22.00
C THR A 341 -10.04 -46.84 -22.25
N PHE A 342 -10.68 -47.24 -23.34
CA PHE A 342 -12.08 -46.96 -23.62
C PHE A 342 -12.83 -48.29 -23.50
N ARG A 343 -13.80 -48.35 -22.58
CA ARG A 343 -14.80 -49.43 -22.53
C ARG A 343 -16.00 -48.97 -23.36
N HIS A 344 -16.70 -49.94 -23.94
CA HIS A 344 -17.72 -49.74 -24.96
C HIS A 344 -19.14 -49.87 -24.41
#